data_AF-A0A927S2R4-F1
#
_entry.id   AF-A0A927S2R4-F1
#
_cell.length_a   1.000
_cell.length_b   1.000
_cell.length_c   1.000
_cell.angle_alpha   90.00
_cell.angle_beta   90.00
_cell.angle_gamma   90.00
#
_symmetry.space_group_name_H-M   'P 1'
#
loop_
_entity.id
_entity.type
_entity.pdbx_description
1 polymer ?
#
loop_
_entity_poly.entity_id
_entity_poly.type
_entity_poly.pdbx_seq_one_letter_code
_entity_poly.pdbx_strand_id
1 'polypeptide(L)'
;MSFIEKLSISGQTMLIGLAVVFIALILLIACIKVMSLVMQEKKPAPKKAEAPAAAPAPVAAPVIEEGISPEIVAIISAAIAAYDGRSDKSLVVRSIRRKSGWNRAAREDSICRF
;
A
#
# COMPACT_ATOMS: atom_id res chain seq x y z
N MET A 1 -29.51 4.42 32.51
CA MET A 1 -28.25 3.79 32.05
C MET A 1 -27.11 4.70 32.42
N SER A 2 -26.48 4.38 33.54
CA SER A 2 -25.55 5.25 34.24
C SER A 2 -24.27 5.45 33.41
N PHE A 3 -23.71 6.65 33.41
CA PHE A 3 -22.55 7.03 32.59
C PHE A 3 -21.30 6.17 32.87
N ILE A 4 -21.15 5.73 34.13
CA ILE A 4 -20.10 4.81 34.61
C ILE A 4 -20.19 3.45 33.92
N GLU A 5 -21.41 2.98 33.66
CA GLU A 5 -21.70 1.71 33.00
C GLU A 5 -21.28 1.76 31.52
N LYS A 6 -21.55 2.90 30.84
CA LYS A 6 -21.09 3.14 29.46
C LYS A 6 -19.56 3.20 29.36
N LEU A 7 -18.91 3.78 30.36
CA LEU A 7 -17.45 3.87 30.47
C LEU A 7 -16.81 2.47 30.63
N SER A 8 -17.43 1.61 31.45
CA SER A 8 -16.97 0.23 31.64
C SER A 8 -17.08 -0.61 30.35
N ILE A 9 -18.20 -0.49 29.64
CA ILE A 9 -18.42 -1.19 28.36
C ILE A 9 -17.38 -0.76 27.30
N SER A 10 -17.05 0.54 27.21
CA SER A 10 -16.00 1.02 26.31
C SER A 10 -14.59 0.60 26.71
N GLY A 11 -14.30 0.53 28.02
CA GLY A 11 -13.00 0.04 28.50
C GLY A 11 -12.78 -1.43 28.13
N GLN A 12 -13.84 -2.23 28.19
CA GLN A 12 -13.76 -3.66 27.90
C GLN A 12 -13.48 -3.94 26.43
N THR A 13 -14.09 -3.20 25.50
CA THR A 13 -13.81 -3.37 24.06
C THR A 13 -12.38 -2.94 23.70
N MET A 14 -11.83 -1.91 24.35
CA MET A 14 -10.43 -1.51 24.18
C MET A 14 -9.47 -2.61 24.65
N LEU A 15 -9.74 -3.24 25.80
CA LEU A 15 -8.93 -4.35 26.31
C LEU A 15 -9.00 -5.57 25.39
N ILE A 16 -10.19 -5.90 24.87
CA ILE A 16 -10.35 -7.01 23.93
C ILE A 16 -9.59 -6.72 22.62
N GLY A 17 -9.71 -5.50 22.08
CA GLY A 17 -8.98 -5.10 20.87
C GLY A 17 -7.46 -5.16 21.07
N LEU A 18 -6.97 -4.67 22.22
CA LEU A 18 -5.56 -4.76 22.58
C LEU A 18 -5.08 -6.21 22.68
N ALA A 19 -5.84 -7.07 23.35
CA ALA A 19 -5.51 -8.49 23.48
C ALA A 19 -5.46 -9.21 22.12
N VAL A 20 -6.39 -8.92 21.22
CA VAL A 20 -6.41 -9.50 19.86
C VAL A 20 -5.15 -9.12 19.08
N VAL A 21 -4.70 -7.87 19.17
CA VAL A 21 -3.46 -7.41 18.50
C VAL A 21 -2.24 -8.13 19.07
N PHE A 22 -2.15 -8.29 20.39
CA PHE A 22 -1.05 -9.05 21.01
C PHE A 22 -1.04 -10.52 20.54
N ILE A 23 -2.20 -11.18 20.49
CA ILE A 23 -2.32 -12.56 20.00
C ILE A 23 -1.88 -12.66 18.54
N ALA A 24 -2.34 -11.75 17.68
CA ALA A 24 -1.96 -11.72 16.27
C ALA A 24 -0.45 -11.55 16.09
N LEU A 25 0.19 -10.69 16.90
CA LEU A 25 1.63 -10.47 16.85
C LEU A 25 2.42 -11.70 17.31
N ILE A 26 1.97 -12.37 18.38
CA ILE A 26 2.56 -13.63 18.85
C ILE A 26 2.45 -14.72 17.77
N LEU A 27 1.29 -14.84 17.12
CA LEU A 27 1.06 -15.82 16.06
C LEU A 27 1.98 -15.56 14.85
N LEU A 28 2.16 -14.30 14.46
CA LEU A 28 3.07 -13.91 13.38
C LEU A 28 4.53 -14.26 13.72
N ILE A 29 5.00 -13.93 14.92
CA ILE A 29 6.36 -14.27 15.38
C ILE A 29 6.55 -15.79 15.45
N ALA A 30 5.55 -16.52 15.95
CA ALA A 30 5.58 -17.98 16.02
C ALA A 30 5.68 -18.61 14.63
N CYS A 31 4.92 -18.10 13.65
CA CYS A 31 4.95 -18.59 12.27
C CYS A 31 6.34 -18.41 11.62
N ILE A 32 6.96 -17.24 11.82
CA ILE A 32 8.34 -16.98 11.37
C ILE A 32 9.34 -17.91 12.08
N LYS A 33 9.18 -18.13 13.39
CA LYS A 33 10.05 -19.06 14.12
C LYS A 33 9.92 -20.50 13.65
N VAL A 34 8.71 -20.97 13.38
CA VAL A 34 8.49 -22.34 12.86
C VAL A 34 9.16 -22.50 11.49
N MET A 35 8.97 -21.56 10.57
CA MET A 35 9.66 -21.59 9.28
C MET A 35 11.19 -21.48 9.43
N SER A 36 11.67 -20.65 10.35
CA SER A 36 13.11 -20.51 10.66
C SER A 36 13.71 -21.79 11.24
N LEU A 37 13.00 -22.47 12.15
CA LEU A 37 13.44 -23.74 12.72
C LEU A 37 13.48 -24.85 11.66
N VAL A 38 12.42 -24.98 10.86
CA VAL A 38 12.36 -25.97 9.78
C VAL A 38 13.45 -25.74 8.72
N MET A 39 13.82 -24.48 8.45
CA MET A 39 14.89 -24.16 7.51
C MET A 39 16.31 -24.35 8.11
N GLN A 40 16.46 -24.27 9.43
CA GLN A 40 17.71 -24.58 10.14
C GLN A 40 17.97 -26.09 10.27
N GLU A 41 16.94 -26.94 10.27
CA GLU A 41 17.13 -28.41 10.24
C GLU A 41 17.66 -28.92 8.88
N LYS A 42 17.60 -28.11 7.81
CA LYS A 42 18.07 -28.50 6.46
C LYS A 42 19.31 -27.75 5.96
N LYS A 43 19.96 -26.88 6.74
CA LYS A 43 21.25 -26.28 6.35
C LYS A 43 22.03 -25.76 7.56
N PRO A 44 23.35 -26.04 7.67
CA PRO A 44 24.18 -25.45 8.72
C PRO A 44 24.28 -23.93 8.50
N ALA A 45 24.20 -23.19 9.60
CA ALA A 45 24.14 -21.75 9.68
C ALA A 45 25.25 -21.00 8.89
N PRO A 46 24.98 -19.77 8.42
CA PRO A 46 25.98 -18.72 8.41
C PRO A 46 25.79 -17.82 9.63
N LYS A 47 26.91 -17.56 10.28
CA LYS A 47 27.10 -16.77 11.49
C LYS A 47 26.57 -15.35 11.33
N LYS A 48 26.07 -14.82 12.44
CA LYS A 48 26.08 -13.39 12.76
C LYS A 48 27.53 -12.89 12.61
N ALA A 49 27.78 -11.95 11.71
CA ALA A 49 29.03 -11.20 11.64
C ALA A 49 28.69 -9.72 11.51
N GLU A 50 29.13 -8.94 12.50
CA GLU A 50 29.15 -7.48 12.49
C GLU A 50 30.10 -6.97 11.38
N ALA A 51 29.79 -5.77 10.86
CA ALA A 51 30.50 -4.97 9.83
C ALA A 51 31.99 -4.67 10.18
N PRO A 52 32.86 -4.04 9.33
CA PRO A 52 32.65 -3.27 8.08
C PRO A 52 33.71 -3.45 6.94
N ALA A 53 33.41 -3.04 5.70
CA ALA A 53 34.39 -2.52 4.70
C ALA A 53 33.71 -2.06 3.40
N ALA A 54 34.29 -1.04 2.76
CA ALA A 54 33.68 -0.16 1.75
C ALA A 54 33.76 -0.63 0.28
N ALA A 55 32.74 -0.20 -0.50
CA ALA A 55 32.69 0.13 -1.95
C ALA A 55 32.97 -0.99 -2.99
N PRO A 56 32.27 -1.04 -4.15
CA PRO A 56 31.98 0.09 -5.04
C PRO A 56 30.49 0.32 -5.35
N ALA A 57 30.20 1.57 -5.70
CA ALA A 57 28.88 2.08 -6.06
C ALA A 57 28.23 1.30 -7.22
N PRO A 58 26.98 0.84 -7.08
CA PRO A 58 26.16 0.49 -8.21
C PRO A 58 25.53 1.78 -8.76
N VAL A 59 25.87 2.04 -10.01
CA VAL A 59 25.28 3.07 -10.87
C VAL A 59 23.76 2.89 -10.86
N ALA A 60 23.05 3.90 -10.37
CA ALA A 60 21.59 3.91 -10.31
C ALA A 60 21.02 3.97 -11.74
N ALA A 61 20.43 2.86 -12.17
CA ALA A 61 19.47 2.80 -13.27
C ALA A 61 18.29 3.75 -12.99
N PRO A 62 17.68 4.35 -14.02
CA PRO A 62 16.93 5.60 -13.89
C PRO A 62 15.79 5.48 -12.89
N VAL A 63 15.83 6.38 -11.93
CA VAL A 63 14.75 6.71 -10.98
C VAL A 63 13.47 6.85 -11.78
N ILE A 64 12.60 5.85 -11.65
CA ILE A 64 11.19 5.99 -12.00
C ILE A 64 10.68 7.01 -10.98
N GLU A 65 10.38 8.21 -11.47
CA GLU A 65 9.72 9.25 -10.67
C GLU A 65 8.57 8.59 -9.89
N GLU A 66 8.55 8.76 -8.57
CA GLU A 66 7.47 8.33 -7.67
C GLU A 66 6.17 9.04 -8.07
N GLY A 67 5.56 8.54 -9.13
CA GLY A 67 4.20 8.82 -9.53
C GLY A 67 3.28 7.76 -8.93
N ILE A 68 2.03 8.15 -8.70
CA ILE A 68 0.95 7.29 -8.23
C ILE A 68 0.96 5.97 -9.04
N SER A 69 0.97 4.84 -8.34
CA SER A 69 1.04 3.52 -8.98
C SER A 69 -0.22 3.23 -9.82
N PRO A 70 -0.10 2.46 -10.92
CA PRO A 70 -1.23 2.16 -11.80
C PRO A 70 -2.38 1.44 -11.07
N GLU A 71 -2.07 0.69 -10.03
CA GLU A 71 -3.05 0.01 -9.17
C GLU A 71 -3.95 1.01 -8.42
N ILE A 72 -3.36 2.08 -7.87
CA ILE A 72 -4.13 3.12 -7.17
C ILE A 72 -5.02 3.88 -8.16
N VAL A 73 -4.51 4.19 -9.35
CA VAL A 73 -5.29 4.84 -10.42
C VAL A 73 -6.48 3.96 -10.82
N ALA A 74 -6.29 2.64 -10.92
CA ALA A 74 -7.34 1.68 -11.25
C ALA A 74 -8.42 1.61 -10.16
N ILE A 75 -8.03 1.50 -8.88
CA ILE A 75 -8.96 1.46 -7.74
C ILE A 75 -9.81 2.74 -7.69
N ILE A 76 -9.18 3.91 -7.83
CA ILE A 76 -9.87 5.21 -7.83
C ILE A 76 -10.83 5.29 -9.03
N SER A 77 -10.39 4.88 -10.23
CA SER A 77 -11.26 4.88 -11.41
C SER A 77 -12.47 3.95 -11.28
N ALA A 78 -12.29 2.77 -10.68
CA ALA A 78 -13.36 1.82 -10.44
C ALA A 78 -14.35 2.36 -9.39
N ALA A 79 -13.85 3.00 -8.33
CA ALA A 79 -14.69 3.64 -7.33
C ALA A 79 -15.53 4.79 -7.93
N ILE A 80 -14.93 5.62 -8.78
CA ILE A 80 -15.66 6.70 -9.48
C ILE A 80 -16.68 6.12 -10.46
N ALA A 81 -16.32 5.11 -11.25
CA ALA A 81 -17.25 4.45 -12.18
C ALA A 81 -18.44 3.82 -11.44
N ALA A 82 -18.22 3.24 -10.25
CA ALA A 82 -19.28 2.71 -9.40
C ALA A 82 -20.16 3.81 -8.78
N TYR A 83 -19.59 4.98 -8.44
CA TYR A 83 -20.33 6.10 -7.86
C TYR A 83 -21.13 6.91 -8.88
N ASP A 84 -20.61 7.11 -10.09
CA ASP A 84 -21.19 8.04 -11.07
C ASP A 84 -22.47 7.49 -11.73
N GLY A 85 -22.81 6.22 -11.52
CA GLY A 85 -24.12 5.62 -11.86
C GLY A 85 -24.55 5.70 -13.33
N ARG A 86 -23.72 6.26 -14.22
CA ARG A 86 -23.94 6.37 -15.67
C ARG A 86 -23.43 5.10 -16.32
N SER A 87 -24.37 4.20 -16.60
CA SER A 87 -24.13 2.82 -16.95
C SER A 87 -23.48 2.56 -18.32
N ASP A 88 -23.31 3.55 -19.21
CA ASP A 88 -22.96 3.23 -20.61
C ASP A 88 -22.01 4.21 -21.31
N LYS A 89 -21.47 5.23 -20.63
CA LYS A 89 -20.55 6.19 -21.25
C LYS A 89 -19.13 5.93 -20.77
N SER A 90 -18.25 5.60 -21.72
CA SER A 90 -16.88 5.17 -21.49
C SER A 90 -16.07 6.20 -20.69
N LEU A 91 -15.90 5.97 -19.38
CA LEU A 91 -14.92 6.69 -18.58
C LEU A 91 -13.52 6.24 -19.00
N VAL A 92 -12.79 7.10 -19.70
CA VAL A 92 -11.44 6.81 -20.19
C VAL A 92 -10.41 7.58 -19.37
N VAL A 93 -9.59 6.85 -18.62
CA VAL A 93 -8.46 7.42 -17.87
C VAL A 93 -7.22 7.47 -18.79
N ARG A 94 -6.61 8.64 -18.96
CA ARG A 94 -5.34 8.82 -19.69
C ARG A 94 -4.36 9.65 -18.88
N SER A 95 -3.08 9.27 -18.89
CA SER A 95 -2.01 10.09 -18.33
C SER A 95 -1.81 11.35 -19.18
N ILE A 96 -1.97 12.53 -18.59
CA ILE A 96 -1.77 13.80 -19.29
C ILE A 96 -0.47 14.43 -18.79
N ARG A 97 0.51 14.57 -19.70
CA ARG A 97 1.71 15.38 -19.44
C ARG A 97 1.48 16.80 -19.94
N ARG A 98 1.76 17.79 -19.09
CA ARG A 98 1.72 19.21 -19.47
C ARG A 98 2.72 19.42 -20.61
N LYS A 99 2.22 19.94 -21.73
CA LYS A 99 3.04 20.41 -22.85
C LYS A 99 2.80 21.91 -23.00
N SER A 100 3.85 22.68 -23.24
CA SER A 100 3.75 24.09 -23.62
C SER A 100 3.43 24.21 -25.12
N GLY A 101 2.71 25.28 -25.50
CA GLY A 101 2.42 25.62 -26.91
C GLY A 101 1.11 25.08 -27.49
N TRP A 102 1.02 25.08 -28.83
CA TRP A 102 -0.18 24.75 -29.64
C TRP A 102 -0.84 23.39 -29.30
N ASN A 103 -0.04 22.42 -28.87
CA ASN A 103 -0.52 21.09 -28.46
C ASN A 103 -1.46 21.12 -27.23
N ARG A 104 -1.45 22.20 -26.46
CA ARG A 104 -2.35 22.38 -25.32
C ARG A 104 -3.78 22.71 -25.77
N ALA A 105 -3.93 23.67 -26.69
CA ALA A 105 -5.23 24.09 -27.22
C ALA A 105 -5.97 22.93 -27.92
N ALA A 106 -5.27 22.17 -28.77
CA ALA A 106 -5.86 21.01 -29.43
C ALA A 106 -6.28 19.88 -28.47
N ARG A 107 -5.61 19.77 -27.31
CA ARG A 107 -5.97 18.80 -26.26
C ARG A 107 -7.13 19.28 -25.41
N GLU A 108 -7.24 20.58 -25.16
CA GLU A 108 -8.38 21.19 -24.46
C GLU A 108 -9.68 20.99 -25.26
N ASP A 109 -9.65 21.19 -26.59
CA ASP A 109 -10.77 20.87 -27.48
C ASP A 109 -11.19 19.38 -27.43
N SER A 110 -10.21 18.50 -27.21
CA SER A 110 -10.48 17.06 -27.08
C SER A 110 -11.14 16.71 -25.75
N ILE A 111 -10.91 17.48 -24.68
CA ILE A 111 -11.46 17.23 -23.34
C ILE A 111 -12.93 17.66 -23.28
N CYS A 112 -13.28 18.78 -23.93
CA CYS A 112 -14.65 19.32 -23.95
C CYS A 112 -15.61 18.60 -24.91
N ARG A 113 -15.13 17.62 -25.69
CA ARG A 113 -15.92 16.90 -26.71
C ARG A 113 -16.45 15.54 -26.25
N PHE A 114 -16.25 15.18 -24.98
CA PHE A 114 -16.77 13.95 -24.36
C PHE A 114 -18.03 14.21 -23.53
#